data_AF-Q48601-F1
#
_entry.id   AF-Q48601-F1
#
_cell.length_a   1.000
_cell.length_b   1.000
_cell.length_c   1.000
_cell.angle_alpha   90.00
_cell.angle_beta   90.00
_cell.angle_gamma   90.00
#
_symmetry.space_group_name_H-M   'P 1'
#
loop_
_entity.id
_entity.type
_entity.pdbx_description
1 polymer ?
#
loop_
_entity_poly.entity_id
_entity_poly.type
_entity_poly.pdbx_seq_one_letter_code
_entity_poly.pdbx_strand_id
1 'polypeptide(L)'
;AVSGINVGGAGGTNFAWIERKRSKNGFDLDDFGFSTLESLLEAKTAENTKSLVATGGISSAQDIFKSLILGADLASSAGFILKNLMQTGPEKVEEILEQWKQDLNKLFVLTGSKNIAESHNVDLLYSAKMLDFIQQRKK
;
A
#
# COMPACT_ATOMS: atom_id res chain seq x y z
N ALA A 1 24.55 3.89 -3.65
CA ALA A 1 23.75 2.64 -3.58
C ALA A 1 22.30 3.01 -3.23
N VAL A 2 21.31 2.22 -3.66
CA VAL A 2 19.88 2.47 -3.34
C VAL A 2 19.60 2.12 -1.87
N SER A 3 19.00 3.06 -1.13
CA SER A 3 18.70 2.92 0.31
C SER A 3 17.29 2.40 0.60
N GLY A 4 16.34 2.61 -0.32
CA GLY A 4 14.95 2.18 -0.15
C GLY A 4 14.18 2.28 -1.46
N ILE A 5 13.02 1.63 -1.49
CA ILE A 5 12.16 1.51 -2.67
C ILE A 5 10.74 1.92 -2.27
N ASN A 6 10.15 2.83 -3.05
CA ASN A 6 8.72 3.10 -2.99
C ASN A 6 8.04 2.27 -4.08
N VAL A 7 7.11 1.39 -3.69
CA VAL A 7 6.54 0.38 -4.61
C VAL A 7 5.54 0.96 -5.62
N GLY A 8 4.95 2.13 -5.36
CA GLY A 8 4.08 2.84 -6.31
C GLY A 8 2.99 1.99 -6.96
N GLY A 9 2.35 1.09 -6.21
CA GLY A 9 1.46 0.07 -6.76
C GLY A 9 0.16 0.63 -7.36
N ALA A 10 -0.45 -0.16 -8.24
CA ALA A 10 -1.79 0.09 -8.75
C ALA A 10 -2.86 -0.07 -7.64
N GLY A 11 -4.02 0.58 -7.83
CA GLY A 11 -5.14 0.56 -6.88
C GLY A 11 -5.46 1.92 -6.23
N GLY A 12 -4.71 2.97 -6.57
CA GLY A 12 -5.00 4.36 -6.16
C GLY A 12 -5.02 5.31 -7.36
N THR A 13 -4.22 6.37 -7.28
CA THR A 13 -4.04 7.31 -8.39
C THR A 13 -3.49 6.58 -9.61
N ASN A 14 -4.24 6.60 -10.72
CA ASN A 14 -3.86 5.93 -11.97
C ASN A 14 -3.31 6.94 -12.98
N PHE A 15 -1.99 7.01 -13.12
CA PHE A 15 -1.34 7.93 -14.06
C PHE A 15 -1.57 7.55 -15.52
N ALA A 16 -1.71 6.27 -15.86
CA ALA A 16 -2.04 5.84 -17.22
C ALA A 16 -3.40 6.42 -17.63
N TRP A 17 -4.41 6.30 -16.77
CA TRP A 17 -5.72 6.91 -16.97
C TRP A 17 -5.65 8.44 -17.06
N ILE A 18 -4.93 9.10 -16.13
CA ILE A 18 -4.78 10.56 -16.11
C ILE A 18 -4.20 11.06 -17.44
N GLU A 19 -3.08 10.46 -17.90
CA GLU A 19 -2.41 10.89 -19.12
C GLU A 19 -3.19 10.54 -20.38
N ARG A 20 -3.93 9.43 -20.38
CA ARG A 20 -4.88 9.09 -21.46
C ARG A 20 -5.99 10.13 -21.58
N LYS A 21 -6.56 10.57 -20.44
CA LYS A 21 -7.54 11.67 -20.41
C LYS A 21 -6.96 13.00 -20.87
N ARG A 22 -5.70 13.30 -20.57
CA ARG A 22 -5.01 14.54 -21.01
C ARG A 22 -4.68 14.52 -22.51
N SER A 23 -4.15 13.41 -23.01
CA SER A 23 -3.62 13.29 -24.38
C SER A 23 -4.67 12.94 -25.44
N LYS A 24 -5.87 12.46 -25.05
CA LYS A 24 -6.89 11.89 -25.95
C LYS A 24 -6.35 10.74 -26.83
N ASN A 25 -5.30 10.07 -26.40
CA ASN A 25 -4.78 8.90 -27.10
C ASN A 25 -5.66 7.66 -26.82
N GLY A 26 -5.66 6.69 -27.75
CA GLY A 26 -6.45 5.45 -27.63
C GLY A 26 -5.71 4.29 -26.96
N PHE A 27 -4.49 4.51 -26.47
CA PHE A 27 -3.68 3.46 -25.87
C PHE A 27 -4.07 3.26 -24.40
N ASP A 28 -4.73 2.14 -24.10
CA ASP A 28 -5.25 1.83 -22.78
C ASP A 28 -4.26 0.99 -21.97
N LEU A 29 -3.77 1.55 -20.87
CA LEU A 29 -2.90 0.92 -19.89
C LEU A 29 -3.47 1.06 -18.48
N ASP A 30 -4.79 1.27 -18.36
CA ASP A 30 -5.41 1.56 -17.07
C ASP A 30 -5.19 0.42 -16.05
N ASP A 31 -5.16 -0.83 -16.50
CA ASP A 31 -4.93 -2.01 -15.66
C ASP A 31 -3.48 -2.52 -15.68
N PHE A 32 -2.54 -1.75 -16.24
CA PHE A 32 -1.14 -2.16 -16.32
C PHE A 32 -0.38 -1.97 -15.00
N GLY A 33 0.40 -2.99 -14.63
CA GLY A 33 1.30 -2.97 -13.47
C GLY A 33 0.81 -3.84 -12.31
N PHE A 34 1.63 -3.92 -11.26
CA PHE A 34 1.27 -4.62 -10.04
C PHE A 34 0.51 -3.72 -9.08
N SER A 35 -0.49 -4.29 -8.40
CA SER A 35 -1.08 -3.66 -7.22
C SER A 35 -0.06 -3.50 -6.10
N THR A 36 -0.34 -2.64 -5.12
CA THR A 36 0.53 -2.46 -3.95
C THR A 36 0.81 -3.78 -3.22
N LEU A 37 -0.20 -4.65 -3.12
CA LEU A 37 -0.05 -5.99 -2.54
C LEU A 37 0.89 -6.87 -3.36
N GLU A 38 0.67 -6.95 -4.67
CA GLU A 38 1.53 -7.74 -5.58
C GLU A 38 2.97 -7.23 -5.57
N SER A 39 3.20 -5.92 -5.54
CA SER A 39 4.55 -5.34 -5.45
C SER A 39 5.27 -5.66 -4.15
N LEU A 40 4.57 -5.67 -3.01
CA LEU A 40 5.16 -6.07 -1.72
C LEU A 40 5.48 -7.56 -1.70
N LEU A 41 4.57 -8.41 -2.21
CA LEU A 41 4.82 -9.84 -2.35
C LEU A 41 5.98 -10.13 -3.30
N GLU A 42 6.10 -9.37 -4.38
CA GLU A 42 7.21 -9.49 -5.33
C GLU A 42 8.55 -9.13 -4.66
N ALA A 43 8.59 -8.05 -3.88
CA ALA A 43 9.78 -7.68 -3.12
C ALA A 43 10.19 -8.79 -2.13
N LYS A 44 9.21 -9.45 -1.50
CA LYS A 44 9.45 -10.62 -0.62
C LYS A 44 10.00 -11.81 -1.40
N THR A 45 9.42 -12.15 -2.55
CA THR A 45 9.90 -13.24 -3.43
C THR A 45 11.31 -12.96 -3.96
N ALA A 46 11.65 -11.68 -4.19
CA ALA A 46 12.96 -11.24 -4.64
C ALA A 46 14.02 -11.14 -3.52
N GLU A 47 13.70 -11.57 -2.29
CA GLU A 47 14.58 -11.47 -1.12
C GLU A 47 15.12 -10.04 -0.90
N ASN A 48 14.29 -9.04 -1.18
CA ASN A 48 14.69 -7.64 -1.04
C ASN A 48 15.04 -7.30 0.43
N THR A 49 16.21 -6.70 0.63
CA THR A 49 16.71 -6.25 1.93
C THR A 49 16.67 -4.72 2.09
N LYS A 50 16.19 -3.99 1.08
CA LYS A 50 16.06 -2.52 1.13
C LYS A 50 14.76 -2.12 1.80
N SER A 51 14.76 -0.96 2.45
CA SER A 51 13.55 -0.45 3.07
C SER A 51 12.44 -0.24 2.04
N LEU A 52 11.22 -0.61 2.40
CA LEU A 52 10.05 -0.55 1.53
C LEU A 52 9.05 0.49 2.01
N VAL A 53 8.61 1.35 1.09
CA VAL A 53 7.48 2.26 1.29
C VAL A 53 6.32 1.78 0.44
N ALA A 54 5.24 1.36 1.10
CA ALA A 54 3.98 1.00 0.46
C ALA A 54 3.21 2.26 0.06
N THR A 55 3.04 2.47 -1.24
CA THR A 55 2.15 3.50 -1.78
C THR A 55 1.32 2.94 -2.91
N GLY A 56 0.23 3.64 -3.24
CA GLY A 56 -0.79 3.14 -4.16
C GLY A 56 -2.01 2.64 -3.39
N GLY A 57 -3.11 3.39 -3.46
CA GLY A 57 -4.40 2.95 -2.91
C GLY A 57 -4.55 2.95 -1.37
N ILE A 58 -3.57 3.44 -0.61
CA ILE A 58 -3.68 3.51 0.86
C ILE A 58 -4.74 4.53 1.27
N SER A 59 -5.83 4.07 1.89
CA SER A 59 -7.00 4.89 2.20
C SER A 59 -7.57 4.68 3.61
N SER A 60 -6.92 3.84 4.41
CA SER A 60 -7.39 3.46 5.73
C SER A 60 -6.24 2.98 6.63
N ALA A 61 -6.48 2.94 7.94
CA ALA A 61 -5.58 2.31 8.91
C ALA A 61 -5.35 0.82 8.59
N GLN A 62 -6.36 0.13 8.08
CA GLN A 62 -6.23 -1.27 7.67
C GLN A 62 -5.29 -1.44 6.48
N ASP A 63 -5.32 -0.54 5.50
CA ASP A 63 -4.40 -0.59 4.35
C ASP A 63 -2.95 -0.34 4.79
N ILE A 64 -2.76 0.62 5.70
CA ILE A 64 -1.45 0.87 6.32
C ILE A 64 -0.98 -0.39 7.05
N PHE A 65 -1.78 -0.92 7.96
CA PHE A 65 -1.41 -2.08 8.75
C PHE A 65 -1.12 -3.31 7.89
N LYS A 66 -1.95 -3.59 6.89
CA LYS A 66 -1.72 -4.67 5.90
C LYS A 66 -0.39 -4.49 5.18
N SER A 67 -0.05 -3.26 4.80
CA SER A 67 1.24 -2.97 4.16
C SER A 67 2.41 -3.26 5.09
N LEU A 68 2.28 -2.90 6.38
CA LEU A 68 3.31 -3.16 7.38
C LEU A 68 3.50 -4.67 7.59
N ILE A 69 2.43 -5.44 7.86
CA ILE A 69 2.54 -6.90 8.05
C ILE A 69 3.04 -7.65 6.80
N LEU A 70 2.97 -7.02 5.63
CA LEU A 70 3.54 -7.54 4.37
C LEU A 70 5.02 -7.20 4.18
N GLY A 71 5.66 -6.54 5.15
CA GLY A 71 7.10 -6.23 5.15
C GLY A 71 7.45 -4.81 4.70
N ALA A 72 6.46 -3.91 4.57
CA ALA A 72 6.77 -2.49 4.40
C ALA A 72 7.25 -1.87 5.72
N ASP A 73 8.19 -0.94 5.64
CA ASP A 73 8.62 -0.13 6.80
C ASP A 73 7.70 1.08 6.99
N LEU A 74 7.11 1.56 5.89
CA LEU A 74 6.27 2.75 5.85
C LEU A 74 5.12 2.54 4.86
N ALA A 75 4.00 3.20 5.12
CA ALA A 75 2.92 3.35 4.15
C ALA A 75 2.62 4.84 3.95
N SER A 76 2.19 5.23 2.75
CA SER A 76 1.83 6.62 2.45
C SER A 76 0.58 6.73 1.58
N SER A 77 -0.21 7.77 1.86
CA SER A 77 -1.45 8.09 1.18
C SER A 77 -1.36 9.49 0.56
N ALA A 78 -1.64 9.59 -0.74
CA ALA A 78 -1.63 10.85 -1.47
C ALA A 78 -3.02 11.22 -1.98
N GLY A 79 -3.52 10.51 -3.00
CA GLY A 79 -4.79 10.84 -3.66
C GLY A 79 -6.00 10.88 -2.71
N PHE A 80 -6.05 9.99 -1.72
CA PHE A 80 -7.12 9.99 -0.72
C PHE A 80 -7.06 11.22 0.20
N ILE A 81 -5.87 11.57 0.71
CA ILE A 81 -5.68 12.76 1.55
C ILE A 81 -5.99 14.04 0.78
N LEU A 82 -5.45 14.18 -0.45
CA LEU A 82 -5.71 15.34 -1.31
C LEU A 82 -7.21 15.50 -1.59
N LYS A 83 -7.90 14.40 -1.91
CA LYS A 83 -9.35 14.43 -2.15
C LYS A 83 -10.11 14.92 -0.93
N ASN A 84 -9.82 14.39 0.27
CA ASN A 84 -10.48 14.82 1.49
C ASN A 84 -10.16 16.28 1.82
N LEU A 85 -8.89 16.70 1.70
CA LEU A 85 -8.50 18.10 1.91
C LEU A 85 -9.32 19.06 1.04
N MET A 86 -9.46 18.73 -0.25
CA MET A 86 -10.22 19.55 -1.20
C MET A 86 -11.74 19.57 -0.93
N GLN A 87 -12.28 18.51 -0.31
CA GLN A 87 -13.73 18.36 -0.11
C GLN A 87 -14.20 18.84 1.26
N THR A 88 -13.39 18.64 2.29
CA THR A 88 -13.81 18.81 3.69
C THR A 88 -12.92 19.76 4.49
N GLY A 89 -11.82 20.25 3.90
CA GLY A 89 -10.88 21.15 4.59
C GLY A 89 -9.85 20.43 5.47
N PRO A 90 -8.86 21.17 5.99
CA PRO A 90 -7.73 20.63 6.74
C PRO A 90 -8.13 20.03 8.09
N GLU A 91 -9.09 20.61 8.81
CA GLU A 91 -9.53 20.12 10.12
C GLU A 91 -10.04 18.68 10.02
N LYS A 92 -10.79 18.38 8.95
CA LYS A 92 -11.30 17.02 8.74
C LYS A 92 -10.21 16.02 8.39
N VAL A 93 -9.15 16.46 7.70
CA VAL A 93 -7.99 15.62 7.41
C VAL A 93 -7.24 15.29 8.70
N GLU A 94 -7.08 16.25 9.60
CA GLU A 94 -6.48 16.02 10.92
C GLU A 94 -7.26 14.98 11.72
N GLU A 95 -8.60 15.07 11.75
CA GLU A 95 -9.46 14.07 12.39
C GLU A 95 -9.26 12.67 11.80
N ILE A 96 -9.18 12.55 10.46
CA ILE A 96 -8.94 11.28 9.77
C ILE A 96 -7.59 10.69 10.19
N LEU A 97 -6.53 11.50 10.19
CA LEU A 97 -5.19 11.04 10.55
C LEU A 97 -5.12 10.61 12.02
N GLU A 98 -5.81 11.33 12.91
CA GLU A 98 -5.87 10.95 14.32
C GLU A 98 -6.65 9.65 14.53
N GLN A 99 -7.77 9.48 13.81
CA GLN A 99 -8.52 8.23 13.82
C GLN A 99 -7.67 7.06 13.32
N TRP A 100 -6.87 7.26 12.26
CA TRP A 100 -5.96 6.22 11.77
C TRP A 100 -4.92 5.80 12.81
N LYS A 101 -4.34 6.75 13.57
CA LYS A 101 -3.41 6.39 14.65
C LYS A 101 -4.09 5.53 15.71
N GLN A 102 -5.31 5.90 16.12
CA GLN A 102 -6.07 5.12 17.10
C GLN A 102 -6.39 3.72 16.59
N ASP A 103 -6.80 3.59 15.33
CA ASP A 103 -7.14 2.29 14.75
C ASP A 103 -5.91 1.42 14.50
N LEU A 104 -4.77 2.01 14.14
CA LEU A 104 -3.49 1.31 14.07
C LEU A 104 -3.14 0.72 15.42
N ASN A 105 -3.22 1.49 16.51
CA ASN A 105 -2.96 0.97 17.85
C ASN A 105 -3.83 -0.25 18.18
N LYS A 106 -5.12 -0.24 17.81
CA LYS A 106 -6.01 -1.40 17.98
C LYS A 106 -5.54 -2.60 17.16
N LEU A 107 -5.12 -2.40 15.91
CA LEU A 107 -4.63 -3.47 15.04
C LEU A 107 -3.35 -4.10 15.59
N PHE A 108 -2.39 -3.30 16.07
CA PHE A 108 -1.19 -3.78 16.75
C PHE A 108 -1.52 -4.61 18.00
N VAL A 109 -2.50 -4.18 18.81
CA VAL A 109 -2.99 -4.95 19.97
C VAL A 109 -3.61 -6.28 19.55
N LEU A 110 -4.45 -6.29 18.52
CA LEU A 110 -5.14 -7.50 18.04
C LEU A 110 -4.17 -8.56 17.51
N THR A 111 -3.02 -8.15 16.96
CA THR A 111 -1.99 -9.08 16.47
C THR A 111 -0.88 -9.34 17.49
N GLY A 112 -0.96 -8.75 18.69
CA GLY A 112 0.08 -8.88 19.72
C GLY A 112 1.42 -8.27 19.34
N SER A 113 1.45 -7.34 18.39
CA SER A 113 2.68 -6.71 17.89
C SER A 113 2.97 -5.41 18.65
N LYS A 114 4.16 -5.26 19.24
CA LYS A 114 4.52 -4.06 20.02
C LYS A 114 5.12 -2.93 19.19
N ASN A 115 5.60 -3.25 17.99
CA ASN A 115 6.25 -2.33 17.07
C ASN A 115 6.12 -2.86 15.63
N ILE A 116 6.54 -2.03 14.65
CA ILE A 116 6.46 -2.36 13.22
C ILE A 116 7.27 -3.62 12.89
N ALA A 117 8.46 -3.79 13.47
CA ALA A 117 9.29 -4.98 13.18
C ALA A 117 8.61 -6.28 13.66
N GLU A 118 7.90 -6.24 14.79
CA GLU A 118 7.11 -7.39 15.26
C GLU A 118 5.90 -7.67 14.37
N SER A 119 5.28 -6.65 13.77
CA SER A 119 4.11 -6.84 12.90
C SER A 119 4.44 -7.57 11.59
N HIS A 120 5.71 -7.56 11.16
CA HIS A 120 6.19 -8.33 10.00
C HIS A 120 6.10 -9.85 10.19
N ASN A 121 5.94 -10.32 11.43
CA ASN A 121 5.84 -11.75 11.77
C ASN A 121 4.41 -12.22 12.00
N VAL A 122 3.40 -11.40 11.70
CA VAL A 122 2.00 -11.79 11.81
C VAL A 122 1.70 -12.86 10.77
N ASP A 123 1.05 -13.95 11.19
CA ASP A 123 0.62 -15.02 10.28
C ASP A 123 -0.40 -14.48 9.27
N LEU A 124 -0.14 -14.73 7.99
CA LEU A 124 -0.95 -14.23 6.89
C LEU A 124 -1.80 -15.33 6.26
N LEU A 125 -3.08 -15.05 6.09
CA LEU A 125 -3.99 -15.86 5.28
C LEU A 125 -4.21 -15.15 3.93
N TYR A 126 -3.72 -15.78 2.87
CA TYR A 126 -3.87 -15.26 1.51
C TYR A 126 -5.12 -15.83 0.84
N SER A 127 -5.76 -15.02 0.00
CA SER A 127 -6.82 -15.50 -0.88
C SER A 127 -6.25 -16.45 -1.95
N ALA A 128 -7.11 -17.26 -2.57
CA ALA A 128 -6.71 -18.18 -3.64
C ALA A 128 -5.97 -17.45 -4.79
N LYS A 129 -6.45 -16.26 -5.20
CA LYS A 129 -5.79 -15.43 -6.21
C LYS A 129 -4.36 -15.05 -5.80
N MET A 130 -4.15 -14.70 -4.53
CA MET A 130 -2.82 -14.30 -4.05
C MET A 130 -1.88 -15.50 -3.88
N LEU A 131 -2.42 -16.67 -3.49
CA LEU A 131 -1.64 -17.91 -3.47
C LEU A 131 -1.17 -18.29 -4.88
N ASP A 132 -2.04 -18.19 -5.89
CA ASP A 132 -1.71 -18.43 -7.30
C ASP A 132 -0.62 -17.46 -7.78
N PHE A 133 -0.77 -16.16 -7.51
CA PHE A 133 0.28 -15.17 -7.79
C PHE A 133 1.61 -15.58 -7.16
N ILE A 134 1.66 -15.83 -5.85
CA ILE A 134 2.88 -16.22 -5.13
C ILE A 134 3.49 -17.48 -5.74
N GLN A 135 2.69 -18.48 -6.08
CA GLN A 135 3.16 -19.74 -6.66
C GLN A 135 3.79 -19.52 -8.04
N GLN A 136 3.17 -18.71 -8.90
CA GLN A 136 3.70 -18.40 -10.22
C GLN A 136 4.98 -17.53 -10.19
N ARG A 137 5.22 -16.82 -9.09
CA ARG A 137 6.44 -16.02 -8.89
C ARG A 137 7.61 -16.83 -8.30
N LYS A 138 7.35 -17.98 -7.68
CA LYS A 138 8.42 -18.89 -7.22
C LYS A 138 9.14 -19.48 -8.43
N LYS A 139 10.46 -19.27 -8.50
CA LYS A 139 11.32 -19.91 -9.49
C LYS A 139 11.57 -21.37 -9.17
#